data_AF-A0A258UGE6-F1
#
_entry.id   AF-A0A258UGE6-F1
#
_cell.length_a   1.000
_cell.length_b   1.000
_cell.length_c   1.000
_cell.angle_alpha   90.00
_cell.angle_beta   90.00
_cell.angle_gamma   90.00
#
_symmetry.space_group_name_H-M   'P 1'
#
loop_
_entity.id
_entity.type
_entity.pdbx_description
1 polymer ?
#
loop_
_entity_poly.entity_id
_entity_poly.type
_entity_poly.pdbx_seq_one_letter_code
_entity_poly.pdbx_strand_id
1 'polypeptide(L)'
;MYPGAVSVKHFIAKGKAIEGLGYISADGFRLTGLYELHFPIEGAEGLQWYVGGGGHLGIWSDSWKNRYPTRANGLAIGVDGVLGLDYKIKGAPLNLSFDWQPSFNIIGYNYFEGGWGGLAIRYTF
;
A
#
# COMPACT_ATOMS: atom_id res chain seq x y z
N MET A 1 2.98 -13.03 6.14
CA MET A 1 2.12 -11.90 6.56
C MET A 1 3.07 -10.77 6.95
N TYR A 2 3.02 -9.62 6.26
CA TYR A 2 3.80 -8.46 6.69
C TYR A 2 3.11 -7.86 7.92
N PRO A 3 3.80 -7.67 9.05
CA PRO A 3 3.15 -7.26 10.30
C PRO A 3 2.72 -5.79 10.30
N GLY A 4 3.25 -4.97 9.40
CA GLY A 4 2.90 -3.56 9.25
C GLY A 4 3.66 -2.89 8.12
N ALA A 5 3.21 -1.68 7.77
CA ALA A 5 3.85 -0.82 6.77
C ALA A 5 4.04 0.58 7.36
N VAL A 6 5.10 1.26 6.92
CA VAL A 6 5.24 2.71 7.10
C VAL A 6 4.82 3.35 5.80
N SER A 7 3.91 4.33 5.86
CA SER A 7 3.46 5.05 4.67
C SER A 7 3.59 6.55 4.79
N VAL A 8 3.85 7.19 3.64
CA VAL A 8 3.88 8.65 3.49
C VAL A 8 3.00 9.01 2.30
N LYS A 9 1.98 9.83 2.55
CA LYS A 9 1.03 10.33 1.54
C LYS A 9 1.18 11.84 1.37
N HIS A 10 1.18 12.30 0.13
CA HIS A 10 1.22 13.72 -0.20
C HIS A 10 0.20 14.07 -1.29
N PHE A 11 -0.65 15.06 -1.01
CA PHE A 11 -1.60 15.58 -1.99
C PHE A 11 -0.90 16.56 -2.93
N ILE A 12 -0.73 16.14 -4.19
CA ILE A 12 -0.10 16.96 -5.23
C ILE A 12 -1.09 17.90 -5.91
N ALA A 13 -2.39 17.62 -5.81
CA ALA A 13 -3.47 18.48 -6.25
C ALA A 13 -4.76 18.11 -5.50
N LYS A 14 -5.81 18.91 -5.68
CA LYS A 14 -7.13 18.61 -5.11
C LYS A 14 -7.62 17.25 -5.59
N GLY A 15 -7.86 16.34 -4.65
CA GLY A 15 -8.34 14.98 -4.94
C GLY A 15 -7.29 14.06 -5.58
N LYS A 16 -6.00 14.42 -5.57
CA LYS A 16 -4.92 13.62 -6.18
C LYS A 16 -3.75 13.51 -5.20
N ALA A 17 -3.40 12.28 -4.84
CA ALA A 17 -2.31 12.01 -3.92
C ALA A 17 -1.31 11.00 -4.49
N ILE A 18 -0.07 11.10 -4.02
CA ILE A 18 0.95 10.06 -4.18
C ILE A 18 1.20 9.47 -2.80
N GLU A 19 1.21 8.14 -2.69
CA GLU A 19 1.53 7.42 -1.46
C GLU A 19 2.69 6.45 -1.69
N GLY A 20 3.68 6.48 -0.80
CA GLY A 20 4.74 5.48 -0.72
C GLY A 20 4.54 4.62 0.52
N LEU A 21 4.61 3.30 0.37
CA LEU A 21 4.50 2.32 1.47
C LEU A 21 5.75 1.44 1.53
N GLY A 22 6.36 1.33 2.70
CA GLY A 22 7.46 0.43 3.00
C GLY A 22 7.03 -0.68 3.95
N TYR A 23 7.13 -1.93 3.51
CA TYR A 23 6.87 -3.12 4.32
C TYR A 23 8.22 -3.74 4.69
N ILE A 24 8.51 -3.83 5.99
CA ILE A 24 9.75 -4.42 6.50
C ILE A 24 9.39 -5.69 7.27
N SER A 25 10.08 -6.78 6.94
CA SER A 25 9.98 -8.06 7.63
C SER A 25 11.38 -8.63 7.85
N ALA A 26 11.51 -9.62 8.75
CA ALA A 26 12.78 -10.30 8.98
C ALA A 26 13.33 -10.99 7.71
N ASP A 27 12.44 -11.37 6.79
CA ASP A 27 12.78 -12.14 5.60
C ASP A 27 12.88 -11.30 4.31
N GLY A 28 12.54 -10.01 4.37
CA GLY A 28 12.56 -9.14 3.18
C GLY A 28 11.89 -7.78 3.36
N PHE A 29 12.01 -6.98 2.31
CA PHE A 29 11.49 -5.63 2.19
C PHE A 29 10.62 -5.49 0.94
N ARG A 30 9.53 -4.72 1.00
CA ARG A 30 8.74 -4.30 -0.16
C ARG A 30 8.52 -2.79 -0.10
N LEU A 31 8.75 -2.12 -1.21
CA LEU A 31 8.39 -0.73 -1.43
C LEU A 31 7.28 -0.66 -2.47
N THR A 32 6.19 0.03 -2.16
CA THR A 32 5.07 0.29 -3.07
C THR A 32 4.93 1.79 -3.28
N GLY A 33 4.74 2.23 -4.51
CA GLY A 33 4.33 3.59 -4.84
C GLY A 33 2.96 3.58 -5.49
N LEU A 34 2.06 4.46 -5.06
CA LEU A 34 0.68 4.56 -5.51
C LEU A 34 0.34 5.99 -5.95
N TYR A 35 -0.47 6.09 -6.99
CA TYR A 35 -1.18 7.32 -7.35
C TYR A 35 -2.68 7.12 -7.08
N GLU A 36 -3.27 8.04 -6.31
CA GLU A 36 -4.61 7.90 -5.77
C GLU A 36 -5.49 9.08 -6.15
N LEU A 37 -6.73 8.76 -6.51
CA LEU A 37 -7.81 9.71 -6.73
C LEU A 37 -8.74 9.67 -5.52
N HIS A 38 -8.96 10.82 -4.89
CA HIS A 38 -9.75 10.99 -3.68
C HIS A 38 -11.04 11.74 -3.96
N PHE A 39 -12.14 11.20 -3.46
CA PHE A 39 -13.49 11.70 -3.69
C PHE A 39 -14.22 11.88 -2.37
N PRO A 40 -14.81 13.06 -2.09
CA PRO A 40 -15.57 13.29 -0.88
C PRO A 40 -16.84 12.43 -0.86
N ILE A 41 -17.28 12.04 0.35
CA ILE A 41 -18.58 11.42 0.56
C ILE A 41 -19.56 12.50 1.03
N GLU A 42 -20.65 12.68 0.28
CA GLU A 42 -21.69 13.64 0.62
C GLU A 42 -22.32 13.31 1.98
N GLY A 43 -22.48 14.31 2.84
CA GLY A 43 -23.00 14.14 4.20
C GLY A 43 -22.00 13.60 5.24
N ALA A 44 -20.75 13.30 4.86
CA ALA A 44 -19.71 12.82 5.78
C ALA A 44 -18.47 13.73 5.75
N GLU A 45 -18.49 14.82 6.52
CA GLU A 45 -17.38 15.77 6.60
C GLU A 45 -16.07 15.08 7.05
N GLY A 46 -14.99 15.29 6.28
CA GLY A 46 -13.68 14.68 6.55
C GLY A 46 -13.51 13.26 6.05
N LEU A 47 -14.57 12.60 5.56
CA LEU A 47 -14.52 11.26 4.99
C LEU A 47 -14.44 11.32 3.45
N GLN A 48 -13.50 10.59 2.89
CA GLN A 48 -13.32 10.41 1.46
C GLN A 48 -13.19 8.93 1.14
N TRP A 49 -13.59 8.55 -0.07
CA TRP A 49 -13.15 7.29 -0.65
C TRP A 49 -12.06 7.56 -1.67
N TYR A 50 -11.18 6.60 -1.86
CA TYR A 50 -10.10 6.74 -2.83
C TYR A 50 -9.87 5.45 -3.60
N VAL A 51 -9.44 5.61 -4.84
CA VAL A 51 -9.03 4.51 -5.72
C VAL A 51 -7.75 4.91 -6.43
N GLY A 52 -6.87 3.94 -6.62
CA GLY A 52 -5.57 4.21 -7.19
C GLY A 52 -4.91 2.98 -7.76
N GLY A 53 -3.75 3.23 -8.35
CA GLY A 53 -2.88 2.19 -8.85
C GLY A 53 -1.44 2.62 -8.82
N GLY A 54 -0.56 1.63 -8.90
CA GLY A 54 0.87 1.86 -8.89
C GLY A 54 1.62 0.56 -9.03
N GLY A 55 2.77 0.48 -8.39
CA GLY A 55 3.60 -0.70 -8.46
C GLY A 55 4.51 -0.84 -7.26
N HIS A 56 5.06 -2.04 -7.13
CA HIS A 56 5.94 -2.37 -6.03
C HIS A 56 7.21 -3.03 -6.51
N LEU A 57 8.21 -2.95 -5.64
CA LEU A 57 9.48 -3.62 -5.73
C LEU A 57 9.77 -4.29 -4.39
N GLY A 58 9.97 -5.61 -4.41
CA GLY A 58 10.25 -6.43 -3.25
C GLY A 58 11.61 -7.13 -3.36
N ILE A 59 12.33 -7.23 -2.25
CA ILE A 59 13.59 -7.95 -2.12
C ILE A 59 13.46 -8.92 -0.95
N TRP A 60 13.74 -10.20 -1.17
CA TRP A 60 13.75 -11.23 -0.12
C TRP A 60 15.15 -11.82 0.07
N SER A 61 15.47 -12.18 1.32
CA SER A 61 16.78 -12.70 1.71
C SER A 61 16.99 -14.17 1.29
N ASP A 62 18.26 -14.58 1.24
CA ASP A 62 18.69 -15.96 0.91
C ASP A 62 18.10 -17.05 1.82
N SER A 63 17.62 -16.73 3.02
CA SER A 63 16.95 -17.72 3.88
C SER A 63 15.59 -18.16 3.34
N TRP A 64 14.95 -17.36 2.47
CA TRP A 64 13.71 -17.70 1.78
C TRP A 64 13.94 -18.70 0.63
N LYS A 65 15.09 -18.58 -0.07
CA LYS A 65 15.55 -19.50 -1.12
C LYS A 65 15.73 -20.92 -0.59
N ASN A 66 16.28 -21.08 0.62
CA ASN A 66 16.44 -22.39 1.24
C ASN A 66 15.11 -23.07 1.61
N ARG A 67 14.02 -22.31 1.81
CA ARG A 67 12.68 -22.87 2.08
C ARG A 67 11.83 -23.05 0.81
N TYR A 68 12.10 -22.32 -0.27
CA TYR A 68 11.33 -22.35 -1.52
C TYR A 68 12.23 -22.40 -2.78
N PRO A 69 12.90 -23.53 -3.04
CA PRO A 69 13.93 -23.64 -4.09
C PRO A 69 13.42 -23.47 -5.53
N THR A 70 12.10 -23.51 -5.76
CA THR A 70 11.48 -23.32 -7.08
C THR A 70 11.10 -21.86 -7.38
N ARG A 71 11.34 -20.93 -6.45
CA ARG A 71 11.04 -19.49 -6.62
C ARG A 71 12.33 -18.72 -6.89
N ALA A 72 12.36 -17.92 -7.95
CA ALA A 72 13.52 -17.11 -8.31
C ALA A 72 13.86 -16.12 -7.19
N ASN A 73 15.16 -15.97 -6.88
CA ASN A 73 15.64 -15.09 -5.82
C ASN A 73 15.44 -13.61 -6.15
N GLY A 74 15.40 -12.80 -5.09
CA GLY A 74 16.06 -11.50 -5.05
C GLY A 74 15.24 -10.29 -5.47
N LEU A 75 14.22 -10.46 -6.33
CA LEU A 75 13.44 -9.33 -6.81
C LEU A 75 12.02 -9.73 -7.22
N ALA A 76 11.01 -9.13 -6.59
CA ALA A 76 9.67 -9.04 -7.18
C ALA A 76 9.43 -7.64 -7.68
N ILE A 77 8.81 -7.56 -8.84
CA ILE A 77 8.24 -6.33 -9.35
C ILE A 77 6.82 -6.66 -9.78
N GLY A 78 5.90 -5.78 -9.44
CA GLY A 78 4.50 -5.95 -9.79
C GLY A 78 3.75 -4.64 -9.82
N VAL A 79 2.47 -4.78 -10.14
CA VAL A 79 1.50 -3.69 -10.13
C VAL A 79 0.56 -3.85 -8.96
N ASP A 80 0.08 -2.72 -8.47
CA ASP A 80 -0.75 -2.62 -7.27
C ASP A 80 -2.00 -1.82 -7.61
N GLY A 81 -3.15 -2.26 -7.11
CA GLY A 81 -4.36 -1.47 -7.00
C GLY A 81 -4.59 -1.07 -5.55
N VAL A 82 -5.37 -0.02 -5.35
CA VAL A 82 -5.88 0.33 -4.03
C VAL A 82 -7.31 0.86 -4.14
N LEU A 83 -8.15 0.46 -3.19
CA LEU A 83 -9.47 1.00 -2.95
C LEU A 83 -9.67 1.15 -1.46
N GLY A 84 -10.04 2.34 -0.98
CA GLY A 84 -10.17 2.55 0.45
C GLY A 84 -11.04 3.74 0.84
N LEU A 85 -11.17 3.88 2.15
CA LEU A 85 -11.75 5.01 2.85
C LEU A 85 -10.66 5.73 3.63
N ASP A 86 -10.73 7.05 3.64
CA ASP A 86 -9.75 7.96 4.23
C ASP A 86 -10.51 9.02 5.04
N TYR A 87 -10.32 9.04 6.36
CA TYR A 87 -11.05 9.89 7.30
C TYR A 87 -10.10 10.83 8.04
N LYS A 88 -10.19 12.13 7.78
CA LYS A 88 -9.48 13.18 8.51
C LYS A 88 -10.30 13.63 9.72
N ILE A 89 -9.76 13.45 10.92
CA ILE A 89 -10.43 13.81 12.18
C ILE A 89 -10.45 15.34 12.30
N LYS A 90 -11.65 15.91 12.43
CA LYS A 90 -11.81 17.35 12.63
C LYS A 90 -11.24 17.76 13.99
N GLY A 91 -10.35 18.76 13.98
CA GLY A 91 -9.74 19.30 15.21
C GLY A 91 -8.56 18.50 15.75
N ALA A 92 -8.13 17.41 15.09
CA ALA A 92 -6.92 16.67 15.44
C ALA A 92 -6.03 16.47 14.21
N PRO A 93 -4.70 16.44 14.35
CA PRO A 93 -3.78 16.20 13.24
C PRO A 93 -3.68 14.71 12.90
N LEU A 94 -4.82 14.01 12.84
CA LEU A 94 -4.91 12.57 12.70
C LEU A 94 -5.84 12.17 11.56
N ASN A 95 -5.46 11.08 10.89
CA ASN A 95 -6.17 10.47 9.79
C ASN A 95 -6.25 8.96 9.98
N LEU A 96 -7.39 8.38 9.64
CA LEU A 96 -7.63 6.94 9.67
C LEU A 96 -7.90 6.47 8.24
N SER A 97 -7.30 5.34 7.83
CA SER A 97 -7.71 4.69 6.58
C SER A 97 -8.02 3.23 6.76
N PHE A 98 -8.88 2.75 5.88
CA PHE A 98 -9.18 1.34 5.67
C PHE A 98 -9.15 1.07 4.17
N ASP A 99 -8.40 0.06 3.74
CA ASP A 99 -8.17 -0.17 2.33
C ASP A 99 -8.01 -1.64 1.97
N TRP A 100 -8.28 -1.92 0.70
CA TRP A 100 -8.02 -3.15 -0.01
C TRP A 100 -6.95 -2.88 -1.06
N GLN A 101 -5.89 -3.68 -1.06
CA GLN A 101 -4.69 -3.47 -1.87
C GLN A 101 -4.35 -4.73 -2.70
N PRO A 102 -5.12 -5.04 -3.76
CA PRO A 102 -4.79 -6.16 -4.63
C PRO A 102 -3.48 -5.88 -5.37
N SER A 103 -2.66 -6.90 -5.58
CA SER A 103 -1.43 -6.76 -6.38
C SER A 103 -1.19 -7.94 -7.29
N PHE A 104 -0.45 -7.71 -8.37
CA PHE A 104 -0.07 -8.72 -9.33
C PHE A 104 1.44 -8.69 -9.54
N ASN A 105 2.12 -9.78 -9.22
CA ASN A 105 3.55 -9.94 -9.45
C ASN A 105 3.83 -10.31 -10.90
N ILE A 106 4.73 -9.57 -11.54
CA ILE A 106 5.11 -9.73 -12.96
C ILE A 106 6.53 -10.29 -13.09
N ILE A 107 7.44 -9.90 -12.19
CA ILE A 107 8.81 -10.42 -12.11
C ILE A 107 8.95 -11.23 -10.83
N GLY A 108 9.58 -12.39 -10.92
CA GLY A 108 9.73 -13.35 -9.82
C GLY A 108 8.68 -14.45 -9.89
N TYR A 109 7.92 -14.65 -8.82
CA TYR A 109 6.80 -15.60 -8.80
C TYR A 109 5.54 -14.88 -9.30
N ASN A 110 5.01 -15.28 -10.46
CA ASN A 110 3.82 -14.67 -11.04
C ASN A 110 2.56 -15.14 -10.30
N TYR A 111 1.95 -14.25 -9.52
CA TYR A 111 0.69 -14.53 -8.85
C TYR A 111 -0.12 -13.26 -8.60
N PHE A 112 -1.44 -13.43 -8.58
CA PHE A 112 -2.37 -12.42 -8.10
C PHE A 112 -2.55 -12.58 -6.59
N GLU A 113 -2.40 -11.48 -5.87
CA GLU A 113 -2.62 -11.36 -4.44
C GLU A 113 -3.84 -10.46 -4.21
N GLY A 114 -4.99 -11.06 -3.93
CA GLY A 114 -6.24 -10.34 -3.67
C GLY A 114 -6.57 -10.20 -2.18
N GLY A 115 -5.81 -10.85 -1.29
CA GLY A 115 -6.15 -10.97 0.14
C GLY A 115 -5.62 -9.83 1.01
N TRP A 116 -5.00 -8.81 0.41
CA TRP A 116 -4.34 -7.74 1.16
C TRP A 116 -5.30 -6.59 1.46
N GLY A 117 -5.35 -6.21 2.73
CA GLY A 117 -6.04 -5.01 3.19
C GLY A 117 -5.30 -4.38 4.36
N GLY A 118 -5.56 -3.10 4.59
CA GLY A 118 -4.85 -2.26 5.54
C GLY A 118 -5.81 -1.52 6.48
N LEU A 119 -5.33 -1.31 7.70
CA LEU A 119 -5.82 -0.27 8.60
C LEU A 119 -4.63 0.63 8.92
N ALA A 120 -4.81 1.94 8.77
CA ALA A 120 -3.75 2.90 9.04
C ALA A 120 -4.22 4.02 9.97
N ILE A 121 -3.29 4.49 10.79
CA ILE A 121 -3.39 5.75 11.54
C ILE A 121 -2.23 6.61 11.06
N ARG A 122 -2.52 7.78 10.51
CA ARG A 122 -1.52 8.72 9.98
C ARG A 122 -1.60 10.05 10.69
N TYR A 123 -0.44 10.65 10.94
CA TYR A 123 -0.36 12.04 11.33
C TYR A 123 -0.48 12.93 10.09
N THR A 124 -1.27 14.00 10.17
CA THR A 124 -1.49 14.92 9.03
C THR A 124 -1.31 16.38 9.46
N PHE A 125 -0.67 17.17 8.61
CA PHE A 125 -0.49 18.62 8.77
C PHE A 125 -1.25 19.40 7.69
#